data_AF-A0A6B1AKP0-F1
#
_entry.id   AF-A0A6B1AKP0-F1
#
_cell.length_a   1.000
_cell.length_b   1.000
_cell.length_c   1.000
_cell.angle_alpha   90.00
_cell.angle_beta   90.00
_cell.angle_gamma   90.00
#
_symmetry.space_group_name_H-M   'P 1'
#
loop_
_entity.id
_entity.type
_entity.pdbx_description
1 polymer ?
#
loop_
_entity_poly.entity_id
_entity_poly.type
_entity_poly.pdbx_seq_one_letter_code
_entity_poly.pdbx_strand_id
1 'polypeptide(L)' 'MILLDTDVLIDLALDRQPHAPAAARLIDSIEQGDQRACIAWHTISNFYYIVAPSRGRENVKKIHC' A
#
# COMPACT_ATOMS: atom_id res chain seq x y z
N MET A 1 6.56 -3.20 -17.97
CA MET A 1 5.63 -3.88 -17.04
C MET A 1 6.44 -4.42 -15.88
N ILE A 2 6.04 -4.14 -14.65
CA ILE A 2 6.77 -4.54 -13.43
C ILE A 2 5.91 -5.43 -12.54
N LEU A 3 6.53 -6.35 -11.82
CA LEU A 3 5.88 -7.11 -10.75
C LEU A 3 6.01 -6.31 -9.45
N LEU A 4 4.89 -5.96 -8.85
CA LEU A 4 4.83 -5.35 -7.53
C LEU A 4 4.85 -6.43 -6.47
N ASP A 5 5.79 -6.30 -5.54
CA ASP A 5 5.81 -7.10 -4.33
C ASP A 5 4.75 -6.59 -3.32
N THR A 6 4.33 -7.48 -2.43
CA THR A 6 3.39 -7.21 -1.34
C THR A 6 3.91 -6.09 -0.44
N ASP A 7 5.22 -6.02 -0.18
CA ASP A 7 5.81 -5.01 0.69
C ASP A 7 5.57 -3.58 0.20
N VAL A 8 5.60 -3.33 -1.12
CA VAL A 8 5.32 -1.99 -1.68
C VAL A 8 3.89 -1.57 -1.36
N LEU A 9 2.93 -2.48 -1.46
CA LEU A 9 1.54 -2.21 -1.13
C LEU A 9 1.36 -1.99 0.38
N ILE A 10 2.03 -2.79 1.21
CA ILE A 10 1.98 -2.66 2.67
C ILE A 10 2.60 -1.33 3.11
N ASP A 11 3.71 -0.94 2.51
CA ASP A 11 4.41 0.31 2.85
C ASP A 11 3.52 1.53 2.58
N LEU A 12 2.77 1.52 1.48
CA LEU A 12 1.77 2.53 1.20
C LEU A 12 0.57 2.44 2.16
N ALA A 13 0.04 1.24 2.38
CA ALA A 13 -1.20 1.06 3.13
C ALA A 13 -1.07 1.35 4.63
N LEU A 14 0.13 1.22 5.20
CA LEU A 14 0.45 1.41 6.61
C LEU A 14 1.37 2.60 6.89
N ASP A 15 1.66 3.44 5.89
CA ASP A 15 2.58 4.58 5.98
C ASP A 15 3.96 4.21 6.60
N ARG A 16 4.54 3.08 6.17
CA ARG A 16 5.83 2.60 6.69
C ARG A 16 6.97 3.47 6.17
N GLN A 17 7.48 4.34 7.04
CA GLN A 17 8.67 5.11 6.75
C GLN A 17 9.93 4.22 6.76
N PRO A 18 10.89 4.46 5.86
CA PRO A 18 10.99 5.60 4.92
C PRO A 18 10.39 5.33 3.52
N HIS A 19 9.72 4.19 3.31
CA HIS A 19 9.38 3.70 1.97
C HIS A 19 8.02 4.19 1.45
N ALA A 20 7.10 4.58 2.34
CA ALA A 20 5.76 5.05 1.98
C ALA A 20 5.76 6.16 0.90
N PRO A 21 6.62 7.20 0.94
CA PRO A 21 6.64 8.23 -0.10
C PRO A 21 7.08 7.72 -1.47
N ALA A 22 7.96 6.71 -1.51
CA ALA A 22 8.40 6.11 -2.77
C ALA A 22 7.32 5.17 -3.33
N ALA A 23 6.67 4.40 -2.46
CA ALA A 23 5.54 3.55 -2.83
C ALA A 23 4.37 4.37 -3.39
N ALA A 24 4.02 5.50 -2.76
CA ALA A 24 2.99 6.41 -3.25
C ALA A 24 3.27 6.90 -4.68
N ARG A 25 4.47 7.45 -4.92
CA ARG A 25 4.88 7.91 -6.26
C ARG A 25 4.82 6.80 -7.32
N LEU A 26 5.19 5.58 -6.94
CA LEU A 26 5.13 4.44 -7.86
C LEU A 26 3.68 4.10 -8.22
N ILE A 27 2.78 4.03 -7.23
CA ILE A 27 1.36 3.76 -7.47
C ILE A 27 0.72 4.88 -8.29
N ASP A 28 0.99 6.15 -7.99
CA ASP A 28 0.51 7.29 -8.78
C ASP A 28 0.90 7.18 -10.27
N SER A 29 2.16 6.79 -10.56
CA SER A 29 2.64 6.60 -11.93
C SER A 29 1.92 5.45 -12.66
N ILE A 30 1.48 4.42 -11.92
CA ILE A 30 0.74 3.29 -12.47
C ILE A 30 -0.71 3.71 -12.73
N GLU A 31 -1.33 4.47 -11.82
CA GLU A 31 -2.70 5.00 -11.96
C GLU A 31 -2.82 5.98 -13.12
N GLN A 32 -1.79 6.81 -13.36
CA GLN A 32 -1.72 7.74 -14.50
C GLN A 32 -1.52 7.02 -15.84
N GLY A 33 -1.20 5.73 -15.82
CA GLY A 33 -0.99 4.91 -17.02
C GLY A 33 0.42 4.99 -17.59
N ASP A 34 1.35 5.69 -16.93
CA ASP A 34 2.76 5.81 -17.36
C ASP A 34 3.49 4.46 -17.26
N GLN A 35 3.06 3.60 -16.33
CA GLN A 35 3.66 2.29 -16.11
C GLN A 35 2.60 1.20 -15.93
N ARG A 36 2.77 0.06 -16.61
CA ARG A 36 1.97 -1.14 -16.33
C ARG A 36 2.58 -1.96 -15.20
N ALA A 37 1.75 -2.42 -14.27
CA ALA A 37 2.16 -3.28 -13.16
C ALA A 37 1.28 -4.53 -13.06
N CYS A 38 1.84 -5.59 -12.50
CA CYS A 38 1.11 -6.79 -12.09
C CYS A 38 1.46 -7.14 -10.64
N ILE A 39 0.61 -7.92 -10.00
CA ILE A 39 0.84 -8.48 -8.67
C ILE A 39 0.72 -10.01 -8.76
N ALA A 40 1.37 -10.72 -7.85
CA ALA A 40 1.13 -12.15 -7.73
C ALA A 40 -0.24 -12.38 -7.08
N TRP A 41 -0.92 -13.48 -7.45
CA TRP A 41 -2.23 -13.82 -6.87
C TRP A 41 -2.19 -13.88 -5.33
N HIS A 42 -1.12 -14.42 -4.75
CA HIS A 42 -0.95 -14.55 -3.31
C HIS A 42 -0.65 -13.20 -2.60
N THR A 43 -0.21 -12.17 -3.33
CA THR A 43 -0.02 -10.82 -2.80
C THR A 43 -1.31 -10.26 -2.19
N ILE A 44 -2.46 -10.57 -2.80
CA ILE A 44 -3.78 -10.10 -2.31
C ILE A 44 -4.07 -10.67 -0.91
N SER A 45 -3.87 -11.98 -0.73
CA SER A 45 -4.09 -12.64 0.56
C SER A 45 -3.13 -12.10 1.63
N ASN A 46 -1.84 -12.01 1.30
CA ASN A 46 -0.82 -11.52 2.24
C ASN A 46 -1.11 -10.08 2.67
N PHE A 47 -1.44 -9.21 1.71
CA PHE A 47 -1.81 -7.83 1.98
C PHE A 47 -3.01 -7.73 2.92
N TYR A 48 -4.09 -8.48 2.66
CA TYR A 48 -5.30 -8.44 3.48
C TYR A 48 -5.02 -8.79 4.95
N TYR A 49 -4.30 -9.88 5.21
CA TYR A 49 -4.01 -10.31 6.58
C TYR A 49 -3.10 -9.35 7.35
N ILE A 50 -2.18 -8.66 6.67
CA ILE A 50 -1.24 -7.73 7.30
C ILE A 50 -1.90 -6.36 7.56
N VAL A 51 -2.74 -5.89 6.63
CA VAL A 51 -3.29 -4.55 6.68
C VAL A 51 -4.59 -4.47 7.49
N ALA A 52 -5.47 -5.47 7.40
CA ALA A 52 -6.78 -5.44 8.06
C ALA A 52 -6.70 -5.27 9.60
N PRO A 53 -5.81 -5.97 10.34
CA PRO A 53 -5.69 -5.79 11.79
C PRO A 53 -5.12 -4.42 12.19
N SER A 54 -4.30 -3.83 11.34
CA SER A 54 -3.61 -2.57 11.59
C SER A 54 -4.55 -1.38 11.48
N ARG A 55 -5.48 -1.40 10.51
CA ARG A 55 -6.52 -0.36 10.34
C ARG A 55 -7.60 -0.38 11.44
N GLY A 56 -7.79 -1.52 12.12
CA GLY A 56 -8.65 -1.62 13.30
C GLY A 56 -8.12 -0.86 14.53
N ARG A 57 -6.82 -0.56 14.56
CA ARG A 57 -6.18 0.20 15.66
C ARG A 57 -6.04 1.70 15.38
N GLU A 58 -6.24 2.15 14.14
CA GLU A 58 -5.98 3.54 13.74
C GLU A 58 -7.24 4.41 13.59
N ASN A 59 -8.45 3.86 13.81
CA ASN A 59 -9.69 4.65 13.81
C ASN A 59 -9.99 5.33 15.16
N VAL A 60 -8.96 5.76 15.90
CA VAL A 60 -9.09 6.68 17.06
C VAL A 60 -8.05 7.80 16.94
N LYS A 61 -8.13 8.60 15.87
CA LYS A 61 -7.69 9.99 15.92
C LYS A 61 -8.93 10.87 15.98
N LYS A 62 -9.18 11.40 17.18
CA LYS A 62 -10.16 12.46 17.46
C LYS A 62 -10.01 13.56 16.41
N ILE A 63 -11.08 13.81 15.67
CA ILE A 63 -11.23 15.08 14.94
C ILE A 63 -11.52 16.13 16.02
N HIS A 64 -10.53 16.99 16.26
CA HIS A 64 -10.70 18.18 17.07
C HIS A 64 -11.28 19.28 16.17
N CYS A 65 -12.54 19.63 16.42
CA CYS A 65 -13.15 20.93 16.16
C CYS A 65 -14.14 21.18 17.31
#